data_AF-A0A940FD34-F1
#
_entry.id   AF-A0A940FD34-F1
#
_cell.length_a   1.000
_cell.length_b   1.000
_cell.length_c   1.000
_cell.angle_alpha   90.00
_cell.angle_beta   90.00
_cell.angle_gamma   90.00
#
_symmetry.space_group_name_H-M   'P 1'
#
loop_
_entity.id
_entity.type
_entity.pdbx_description
1 polymer ?
#
loop_
_entity_poly.entity_id
_entity_poly.type
_entity_poly.pdbx_seq_one_letter_code
_entity_poly.pdbx_strand_id
1 'polypeptide(L)'
;MKKTLLLSLMATIILASCQKNVNSDRLSAADSSGIWAPTLVDYQFSPSATDPAIADNGQKHYSSVLAGMDTMKTLVVFLPGTYRSPVEYKAIINKAASMGYHVIGLSYPNSVAGNPVCKNTGDVTCHSRLRREIVDGIDRSTAVSVNTTNCILNRLQKALSYLAVQYPKNGWGQYCVNGTFYWNKIIMGGHSQGAQISGVMGKFYP
;
A
#
# COMPACT_ATOMS: atom_id res chain seq x y z
N MET A 1 -17.94 30.38 64.01
CA MET A 1 -18.24 28.98 64.41
C MET A 1 -18.55 28.16 63.17
N LYS A 2 -17.85 27.02 63.00
CA LYS A 2 -18.07 25.88 62.05
C LYS A 2 -17.95 26.22 60.54
N LYS A 3 -16.84 25.85 59.87
CA LYS A 3 -16.60 24.57 59.12
C LYS A 3 -17.77 24.26 58.18
N THR A 4 -17.60 24.14 56.85
CA THR A 4 -16.98 22.96 56.23
C THR A 4 -16.58 23.23 54.76
N LEU A 5 -15.40 22.70 54.45
CA LEU A 5 -14.71 22.57 53.16
C LEU A 5 -15.44 21.60 52.23
N LEU A 6 -15.66 21.94 50.95
CA LEU A 6 -15.88 20.93 49.90
C LEU A 6 -14.91 21.16 48.74
N LEU A 7 -14.02 20.18 48.64
CA LEU A 7 -12.91 20.03 47.72
C LEU A 7 -13.46 19.62 46.34
N SER A 8 -13.24 20.42 45.31
CA SER A 8 -13.48 20.02 43.92
C SER A 8 -12.37 19.05 43.50
N LEU A 9 -12.71 17.77 43.34
CA LEU A 9 -11.82 16.70 42.95
C LEU A 9 -11.41 16.86 41.47
N MET A 10 -10.20 17.35 41.21
CA MET A 10 -9.58 17.31 39.89
C MET A 10 -9.13 15.87 39.61
N ALA A 11 -9.84 15.16 38.72
CA ALA A 11 -9.43 13.83 38.27
C ALA A 11 -8.18 13.94 37.38
N THR A 12 -7.02 13.63 37.95
CA THR A 12 -5.76 13.51 37.20
C THR A 12 -5.74 12.14 36.51
N ILE A 13 -5.93 12.11 35.20
CA ILE A 13 -5.74 10.89 34.40
C ILE A 13 -4.24 10.67 34.26
N ILE A 14 -3.69 9.76 35.06
CA ILE A 14 -2.30 9.31 34.92
C ILE A 14 -2.25 8.35 33.73
N LEU A 15 -1.69 8.82 32.61
CA LEU A 15 -1.28 7.93 31.52
C LEU A 15 -0.12 7.07 32.02
N ALA A 16 -0.42 5.82 32.35
CA ALA A 16 0.61 4.80 32.55
C ALA A 16 1.31 4.55 31.21
N SER A 17 2.42 5.23 30.98
CA SER A 17 3.38 4.90 29.93
C SER A 17 4.02 3.55 30.28
N CYS A 18 3.75 2.51 29.48
CA CYS A 18 4.57 1.31 29.49
C CYS A 18 5.95 1.66 28.92
N GLN A 19 6.86 2.13 29.76
CA GLN A 19 8.28 2.14 29.44
C GLN A 19 8.78 0.70 29.48
N LYS A 20 9.04 0.15 28.30
CA LYS A 20 9.74 -1.13 28.17
C LYS A 20 11.19 -0.90 28.64
N ASN A 21 11.50 -1.34 29.88
CA ASN A 21 12.85 -1.32 30.40
C ASN A 21 13.74 -2.21 29.52
N VAL A 22 14.63 -1.60 28.75
CA VAL A 22 15.68 -2.32 28.04
C VAL A 22 16.82 -2.48 29.04
N ASN A 23 16.99 -3.72 29.52
CA ASN A 23 18.11 -4.08 30.37
C ASN A 23 19.40 -3.98 29.53
N SER A 24 20.28 -3.02 29.83
CA SER A 24 21.50 -2.73 29.07
C SER A 24 22.62 -3.76 29.24
N ASP A 25 22.43 -4.78 30.08
CA ASP A 25 23.55 -5.56 30.62
C ASP A 25 23.72 -6.93 29.94
N ARG A 26 23.43 -7.02 28.63
CA ARG A 26 23.81 -8.19 27.80
C ARG A 26 24.46 -7.80 26.47
N LEU A 27 25.37 -6.83 26.51
CA LEU A 27 26.34 -6.61 25.44
C LEU A 27 27.68 -7.19 25.85
N SER A 28 27.79 -8.52 25.82
CA SER A 28 29.08 -9.19 25.86
C SER A 28 29.11 -10.32 24.83
N ALA A 29 29.98 -10.10 23.84
CA ALA A 29 30.48 -11.03 22.82
C ALA A 29 29.42 -11.67 21.90
N ALA A 30 28.98 -10.91 20.89
CA ALA A 30 28.54 -11.50 19.64
C ALA A 30 29.74 -11.64 18.70
N ASP A 31 30.01 -12.90 18.35
CA ASP A 31 30.95 -13.39 17.35
C ASP A 31 30.85 -12.62 16.02
N SER A 32 32.00 -12.38 15.39
CA SER A 32 32.20 -11.58 14.18
C SER A 32 31.78 -12.30 12.89
N SER A 33 30.66 -13.03 12.90
CA SER A 33 29.95 -13.36 11.67
C SER A 33 29.15 -12.12 11.26
N GLY A 34 29.42 -11.55 10.08
CA GLY A 34 28.76 -10.34 9.58
C GLY A 34 27.25 -10.49 9.42
N ILE A 35 26.50 -10.26 10.51
CA ILE A 35 25.04 -10.19 10.51
C ILE A 35 24.66 -8.79 10.05
N TRP A 36 24.24 -8.66 8.79
CA TRP A 36 23.62 -7.44 8.31
C TRP A 36 22.28 -7.29 9.01
N ALA A 37 22.11 -6.24 9.81
CA ALA A 37 20.83 -5.94 10.43
C ALA A 37 19.75 -5.74 9.36
N PRO A 38 18.53 -6.26 9.55
CA PRO A 38 17.45 -6.05 8.59
C PRO A 38 17.25 -4.55 8.34
N THR A 39 17.23 -4.17 7.06
CA THR A 39 17.18 -2.76 6.65
C THR A 39 16.03 -2.55 5.69
N LEU A 40 15.23 -1.50 5.91
CA LEU A 40 14.21 -1.09 4.94
C LEU A 40 14.86 -0.61 3.66
N VAL A 41 14.43 -1.17 2.53
CA VAL A 41 14.86 -0.76 1.21
C VAL A 41 13.65 -0.22 0.45
N ASP A 42 13.75 1.04 0.04
CA ASP A 42 12.70 1.76 -0.67
C ASP A 42 13.05 1.89 -2.15
N TYR A 43 12.04 1.76 -3.02
CA TYR A 43 12.16 1.86 -4.48
C TYR A 43 11.19 2.89 -5.01
N GLN A 44 11.66 3.75 -5.92
CA GLN A 44 10.81 4.64 -6.69
C GLN A 44 11.13 4.51 -8.18
N PHE A 45 10.11 4.21 -8.98
CA PHE A 45 10.27 3.96 -10.41
C PHE A 45 9.01 4.41 -11.15
N SER A 46 9.18 4.90 -12.39
CA SER A 46 8.04 5.32 -13.21
C SER A 46 7.27 4.09 -13.73
N PRO A 47 5.97 4.23 -14.03
CA PRO A 47 5.22 3.18 -14.73
C PRO A 47 5.88 2.80 -16.08
N SER A 48 6.36 3.80 -16.82
CA SER A 48 7.06 3.61 -18.10
C SER A 48 8.37 2.79 -17.99
N ALA A 49 9.03 2.78 -16.83
CA ALA A 49 10.20 1.91 -16.59
C ALA A 49 9.82 0.43 -16.47
N THR A 50 8.55 0.13 -16.15
CA THR A 50 8.03 -1.24 -16.02
C THR A 50 7.47 -1.77 -17.34
N ASP A 51 6.91 -0.89 -18.16
CA ASP A 51 6.39 -1.17 -19.49
C ASP A 51 6.34 0.13 -20.30
N PRO A 52 7.13 0.27 -21.39
CA PRO A 52 7.13 1.47 -22.23
C PRO A 52 5.77 1.81 -22.85
N ALA A 53 4.84 0.84 -22.96
CA ALA A 53 3.48 1.09 -23.44
C ALA A 53 2.64 1.90 -22.44
N ILE A 54 3.05 1.97 -21.17
CA ILE A 54 2.50 2.89 -20.19
C ILE A 54 3.14 4.26 -20.43
N ALA A 55 2.64 4.97 -21.45
CA ALA A 55 3.17 6.25 -21.94
C ALA A 55 3.05 7.42 -20.92
N ASP A 56 2.33 7.20 -19.83
CA ASP A 56 2.18 8.12 -18.70
C ASP A 56 3.48 8.15 -17.86
N ASN A 57 4.27 9.21 -18.02
CA ASN A 57 5.41 9.55 -17.15
C ASN A 57 4.99 10.13 -15.78
N GLY A 58 3.75 9.92 -15.37
CA GLY A 58 3.13 10.49 -14.17
C GLY A 58 3.71 9.96 -12.87
N GLN A 59 2.84 9.82 -11.87
CA GLN A 59 3.27 9.52 -10.50
C GLN A 59 4.12 8.23 -10.46
N LYS A 60 5.28 8.27 -9.79
CA LYS A 60 6.12 7.08 -9.60
C LYS A 60 5.42 6.08 -8.68
N HIS A 61 5.62 4.79 -8.95
CA HIS A 61 5.40 3.76 -7.94
C HIS A 61 6.34 4.00 -6.76
N TYR A 62 5.91 3.58 -5.58
CA TYR A 62 6.75 3.57 -4.39
C TYR A 62 6.64 2.19 -3.75
N SER A 63 7.76 1.48 -3.58
CA SER A 63 7.75 0.13 -2.98
C SER A 63 8.73 0.07 -1.82
N SER A 64 8.45 -0.77 -0.83
CA SER A 64 9.30 -0.95 0.35
C SER A 64 9.32 -2.41 0.79
N VAL A 65 10.47 -2.88 1.26
CA VAL A 65 10.67 -4.22 1.81
C VAL A 65 11.74 -4.20 2.88
N LEU A 66 11.61 -5.05 3.88
CA LEU A 66 12.66 -5.28 4.89
C LEU A 66 13.64 -6.33 4.36
N ALA A 67 14.80 -5.88 3.86
CA ALA A 67 15.84 -6.75 3.31
C ALA A 67 16.72 -7.36 4.42
N GLY A 68 17.31 -8.53 4.15
CA GLY A 68 18.22 -9.20 5.09
C GLY A 68 17.53 -10.12 6.11
N MET A 69 16.24 -10.43 5.93
CA MET A 69 15.51 -11.39 6.75
C MET A 69 14.42 -12.12 5.96
N ASP A 70 13.88 -13.18 6.55
CA ASP A 70 12.67 -13.82 6.05
C ASP A 70 11.46 -12.89 6.23
N THR A 71 10.84 -12.56 5.11
CA THR A 71 9.63 -11.72 5.05
C THR A 71 8.37 -12.54 5.35
N MET A 72 7.25 -11.85 5.56
CA MET A 72 5.91 -12.44 5.77
C MET A 72 5.36 -13.17 4.54
N LYS A 73 6.08 -13.15 3.39
CA LYS A 73 5.65 -13.74 2.11
C LYS A 73 4.24 -13.29 1.69
N THR A 74 3.92 -12.04 2.04
CA THR A 74 2.64 -11.37 1.80
C THR A 74 2.91 -10.00 1.22
N LEU A 75 2.24 -9.68 0.12
CA LEU A 75 2.27 -8.39 -0.55
C LEU A 75 1.12 -7.52 -0.04
N VAL A 76 1.42 -6.29 0.36
CA VAL A 76 0.44 -5.23 0.57
C VAL A 76 0.49 -4.29 -0.64
N VAL A 77 -0.63 -4.14 -1.34
CA VAL A 77 -0.78 -3.14 -2.40
C VAL A 77 -1.58 -1.98 -1.84
N PHE A 78 -0.97 -0.79 -1.76
CA PHE A 78 -1.62 0.41 -1.27
C PHE A 78 -1.96 1.35 -2.42
N LEU A 79 -3.25 1.68 -2.58
CA LEU A 79 -3.76 2.56 -3.63
C LEU A 79 -3.93 4.00 -3.13
N PRO A 80 -3.24 4.98 -3.73
CA PRO A 80 -3.46 6.40 -3.48
C PRO A 80 -4.90 6.85 -3.70
N GLY A 81 -5.31 7.94 -3.05
CA GLY A 81 -6.58 8.63 -3.33
C GLY A 81 -6.56 9.40 -4.64
N THR A 82 -7.67 10.05 -4.98
CA THR A 82 -7.80 10.86 -6.21
C THR A 82 -6.72 11.94 -6.27
N TYR A 83 -6.02 12.04 -7.40
CA TYR A 83 -4.90 12.95 -7.65
C TYR A 83 -3.67 12.77 -6.74
N ARG A 84 -3.63 11.72 -5.91
CA ARG A 84 -2.52 11.47 -4.98
C ARG A 84 -1.50 10.51 -5.57
N SER A 85 -0.29 10.62 -5.07
CA SER A 85 0.87 9.84 -5.43
C SER A 85 1.16 8.75 -4.39
N PRO A 86 1.81 7.65 -4.78
CA PRO A 86 2.29 6.65 -3.82
C PRO A 86 3.23 7.20 -2.74
N VAL A 87 4.11 8.15 -3.08
CA VAL A 87 5.10 8.70 -2.13
C VAL A 87 4.46 9.50 -0.99
N GLU A 88 3.28 10.10 -1.20
CA GLU A 88 2.49 10.74 -0.13
C GLU A 88 2.05 9.75 0.96
N TYR A 89 2.06 8.44 0.67
CA TYR A 89 1.70 7.38 1.61
C TYR A 89 2.90 6.61 2.18
N LYS A 90 4.13 7.14 2.05
CA LYS A 90 5.35 6.45 2.53
C LYS A 90 5.27 5.97 3.98
N ALA A 91 4.59 6.70 4.86
CA ALA A 91 4.52 6.35 6.28
C ALA A 91 3.81 5.02 6.51
N ILE A 92 2.66 4.79 5.87
CA ILE A 92 1.94 3.52 6.00
C ILE A 92 2.64 2.40 5.23
N ILE A 93 3.24 2.72 4.07
CA ILE A 93 3.98 1.74 3.27
C ILE A 93 5.21 1.24 4.04
N ASN A 94 6.06 2.14 4.52
CA ASN A 94 7.27 1.77 5.26
C ASN A 94 6.91 1.11 6.59
N LYS A 95 5.79 1.48 7.23
CA LYS A 95 5.33 0.81 8.44
C LYS A 95 4.93 -0.64 8.18
N ALA A 96 4.19 -0.91 7.11
CA ALA A 96 3.88 -2.29 6.73
C ALA A 96 5.16 -3.05 6.34
N ALA A 97 6.07 -2.44 5.59
CA ALA A 97 7.35 -3.06 5.26
C ALA A 97 8.18 -3.39 6.49
N SER A 98 8.19 -2.52 7.51
CA SER A 98 8.92 -2.77 8.77
C SER A 98 8.33 -3.92 9.59
N MET A 99 7.12 -4.37 9.26
CA MET A 99 6.47 -5.55 9.84
C MET A 99 6.73 -6.82 9.03
N GLY A 100 7.60 -6.74 8.01
CA GLY A 100 8.02 -7.88 7.19
C GLY A 100 7.18 -8.09 5.93
N TYR A 101 6.23 -7.21 5.60
CA TYR A 101 5.49 -7.29 4.34
C TYR A 101 6.33 -6.77 3.17
N HIS A 102 6.08 -7.30 1.97
CA HIS A 102 6.40 -6.57 0.74
C HIS A 102 5.32 -5.54 0.52
N VAL A 103 5.67 -4.31 0.14
CA VAL A 103 4.66 -3.27 -0.05
C VAL A 103 4.87 -2.54 -1.36
N ILE A 104 3.81 -2.37 -2.13
CA ILE A 104 3.78 -1.53 -3.34
C ILE A 104 2.67 -0.48 -3.17
N GLY A 105 3.08 0.77 -3.00
CA GLY A 105 2.26 1.92 -3.35
C GLY A 105 2.16 2.03 -4.87
N LEU A 106 1.01 1.65 -5.43
CA LEU A 106 0.84 1.55 -6.88
C LEU A 106 0.35 2.88 -7.45
N SER A 107 1.08 3.42 -8.43
CA SER A 107 0.59 4.49 -9.29
C SER A 107 -0.40 3.94 -10.31
N TYR A 108 -1.55 4.60 -10.46
CA TYR A 108 -2.62 4.20 -11.37
C TYR A 108 -3.41 5.44 -11.82
N PRO A 109 -4.18 5.38 -12.92
CA PRO A 109 -5.07 6.47 -13.33
C PRO A 109 -6.11 6.76 -12.24
N ASN A 110 -5.94 7.87 -11.54
CA ASN A 110 -6.75 8.27 -10.39
C ASN A 110 -7.19 9.74 -10.46
N SER A 111 -7.32 10.28 -11.66
CA SER A 111 -7.64 11.69 -11.93
C SER A 111 -9.13 11.99 -12.01
N VAL A 112 -10.00 10.99 -11.85
CA VAL A 112 -11.47 11.16 -11.92
C VAL A 112 -12.09 10.76 -10.58
N ALA A 113 -12.71 11.69 -9.87
CA ALA A 113 -13.42 11.40 -8.64
C ALA A 113 -14.79 10.75 -8.92
N GLY A 114 -14.96 9.48 -8.54
CA GLY A 114 -16.20 8.73 -8.83
C GLY A 114 -17.44 9.24 -8.08
N ASN A 115 -17.31 9.75 -6.86
CA ASN A 115 -18.46 10.21 -6.08
C ASN A 115 -19.20 11.38 -6.77
N PRO A 116 -18.53 12.48 -7.20
CA PRO A 116 -19.18 13.53 -7.98
C PRO A 116 -19.80 13.03 -9.29
N VAL A 117 -19.13 12.13 -10.00
CA VAL A 117 -19.61 11.55 -11.27
C VAL A 117 -20.94 10.81 -11.08
N CYS A 118 -21.05 10.02 -10.01
CA CYS A 118 -22.18 9.12 -9.82
C CYS A 118 -23.30 9.71 -8.93
N LYS A 119 -23.09 10.85 -8.27
CA LYS A 119 -24.02 11.39 -7.26
C LYS A 119 -25.45 11.59 -7.76
N ASN A 120 -25.59 12.15 -8.97
CA ASN A 120 -26.88 12.62 -9.49
C ASN A 120 -27.38 11.79 -10.68
N THR A 121 -26.80 10.60 -10.92
CA THR A 121 -27.16 9.79 -12.10
C THR A 121 -28.41 8.93 -11.87
N GLY A 122 -28.77 8.65 -10.62
CA GLY A 122 -29.78 7.65 -10.26
C GLY A 122 -29.34 6.21 -10.53
N ASP A 123 -28.15 6.00 -11.12
CA ASP A 123 -27.64 4.68 -11.48
C ASP A 123 -26.81 4.09 -10.33
N VAL A 124 -27.39 3.09 -9.68
CA VAL A 124 -26.77 2.34 -8.58
C VAL A 124 -25.52 1.56 -8.99
N THR A 125 -25.30 1.35 -10.29
CA THR A 125 -24.14 0.61 -10.82
C THR A 125 -22.95 1.51 -11.18
N CYS A 126 -23.15 2.83 -11.27
CA CYS A 126 -22.16 3.79 -11.77
C CYS A 126 -20.79 3.64 -11.08
N HIS A 127 -20.77 3.61 -9.75
CA HIS A 127 -19.54 3.47 -8.98
C HIS A 127 -18.82 2.15 -9.26
N SER A 128 -19.58 1.05 -9.39
CA SER A 128 -18.99 -0.26 -9.65
C SER A 128 -18.42 -0.36 -11.06
N ARG A 129 -19.08 0.23 -12.05
CA ARG A 129 -18.62 0.22 -13.45
C ARG A 129 -17.32 1.00 -13.60
N LEU A 130 -17.29 2.23 -13.09
CA LEU A 130 -16.10 3.10 -13.09
C LEU A 130 -14.91 2.45 -12.40
N ARG A 131 -15.09 1.93 -11.18
CA ARG A 131 -13.99 1.33 -10.41
C ARG A 131 -13.46 0.05 -11.06
N ARG A 132 -14.33 -0.77 -11.65
CA ARG A 132 -13.90 -2.01 -12.33
C ARG A 132 -13.10 -1.72 -13.61
N GLU A 133 -13.49 -0.70 -14.37
CA GLU A 133 -12.70 -0.27 -15.53
C GLU A 133 -11.29 0.19 -15.12
N ILE A 134 -11.15 0.96 -14.03
CA ILE A 134 -9.83 1.33 -13.50
C ILE A 134 -9.01 0.08 -13.11
N VAL A 135 -9.68 -0.95 -12.60
CA VAL A 135 -9.02 -2.19 -12.16
C VAL A 135 -8.50 -3.01 -13.35
N ASP A 136 -9.34 -3.33 -14.33
CA ASP A 136 -9.03 -4.31 -15.38
C ASP A 136 -8.90 -3.72 -16.79
N GLY A 137 -9.30 -2.46 -17.00
CA GLY A 137 -9.18 -1.77 -18.28
C GLY A 137 -10.25 -2.13 -19.30
N ILE A 138 -11.31 -2.85 -18.90
CA ILE A 138 -12.48 -3.13 -19.74
C ILE A 138 -13.45 -1.97 -19.63
N ASP A 139 -13.77 -1.37 -20.78
CA ASP A 139 -14.68 -0.23 -20.91
C ASP A 139 -16.07 -0.54 -20.32
N ARG A 140 -16.48 0.26 -19.33
CA ARG A 140 -17.77 0.16 -18.65
C ARG A 140 -18.37 1.52 -18.32
N SER A 141 -17.62 2.60 -18.46
CA SER A 141 -17.98 3.92 -17.95
C SER A 141 -17.41 5.01 -18.84
N THR A 142 -18.29 5.85 -19.40
CA THR A 142 -17.88 7.04 -20.17
C THR A 142 -17.15 8.11 -19.35
N ALA A 143 -17.13 8.00 -18.02
CA ALA A 143 -16.49 8.96 -17.13
C ALA A 143 -14.98 8.73 -16.94
N VAL A 144 -14.47 7.56 -17.30
CA VAL A 144 -13.05 7.20 -17.26
C VAL A 144 -12.67 6.63 -18.61
N SER A 145 -11.38 6.59 -18.90
CA SER A 145 -10.86 5.95 -20.11
C SER A 145 -9.58 5.22 -19.73
N VAL A 146 -9.74 4.08 -19.07
CA VAL A 146 -8.62 3.23 -18.65
C VAL A 146 -8.62 1.97 -19.50
N ASN A 147 -7.56 1.78 -20.30
CA ASN A 147 -7.37 0.58 -21.10
C ASN A 147 -6.58 -0.49 -20.32
N THR A 148 -6.50 -1.70 -20.90
CA THR A 148 -5.77 -2.84 -20.32
C THR A 148 -4.29 -2.55 -20.06
N THR A 149 -3.66 -1.66 -20.82
CA THR A 149 -2.27 -1.22 -20.57
C THR A 149 -2.16 -0.38 -19.29
N ASN A 150 -3.13 0.49 -19.02
CA ASN A 150 -3.06 1.45 -17.92
C ASN A 150 -3.79 1.01 -16.65
N CYS A 151 -4.52 -0.10 -16.69
CA CYS A 151 -5.29 -0.58 -15.55
C CYS A 151 -4.41 -1.06 -14.37
N ILE A 152 -5.00 -1.13 -13.18
CA ILE A 152 -4.31 -1.54 -11.96
C ILE A 152 -3.68 -2.92 -12.10
N LEU A 153 -4.40 -3.89 -12.68
CA LEU A 153 -3.89 -5.25 -12.81
C LEU A 153 -2.62 -5.30 -13.66
N ASN A 154 -2.61 -4.64 -14.83
CA ASN A 154 -1.41 -4.62 -15.68
C ASN A 154 -0.27 -3.85 -14.99
N ARG A 155 -0.54 -2.68 -14.42
CA ARG A 155 0.48 -1.89 -13.73
C ARG A 155 1.10 -2.65 -12.55
N LEU A 156 0.30 -3.39 -11.78
CA LEU A 156 0.79 -4.22 -10.68
C LEU A 156 1.66 -5.38 -11.18
N GLN A 157 1.20 -6.08 -12.23
CA GLN A 157 1.96 -7.18 -12.84
C GLN A 157 3.33 -6.68 -13.35
N LYS A 158 3.35 -5.55 -14.06
CA LYS A 158 4.58 -4.97 -14.62
C LYS A 158 5.51 -4.47 -13.51
N ALA A 159 4.98 -3.84 -12.47
CA ALA A 159 5.76 -3.44 -11.30
C ALA A 159 6.41 -4.63 -10.59
N LEU A 160 5.68 -5.73 -10.35
CA LEU A 160 6.23 -6.94 -9.74
C LEU A 160 7.30 -7.59 -10.62
N SER A 161 7.07 -7.68 -11.92
CA SER A 161 8.06 -8.20 -12.88
C SER A 161 9.32 -7.34 -12.90
N TYR A 162 9.17 -6.01 -12.93
CA TYR A 162 10.29 -5.08 -12.89
C TYR A 162 11.12 -5.27 -11.61
N LEU A 163 10.46 -5.27 -10.43
CA LEU A 163 11.14 -5.45 -9.15
C LEU A 163 11.83 -6.82 -9.02
N ALA A 164 11.24 -7.88 -9.58
CA ALA A 164 11.83 -9.22 -9.59
C ALA A 164 13.11 -9.29 -10.46
N VAL A 165 13.14 -8.57 -11.58
CA VAL A 165 14.31 -8.51 -12.47
C VAL A 165 15.42 -7.62 -11.87
N GLN A 166 15.07 -6.44 -11.36
CA GLN A 166 16.05 -5.48 -10.83
C GLN A 166 16.59 -5.89 -9.46
N TYR A 167 15.76 -6.55 -8.64
CA TYR A 167 16.10 -6.92 -7.26
C TYR A 167 15.78 -8.39 -6.98
N PRO A 168 16.43 -9.34 -7.67
CA PRO A 168 16.07 -10.76 -7.63
C PRO A 168 16.21 -11.39 -6.24
N LYS A 169 17.07 -10.83 -5.38
CA LYS A 169 17.28 -11.31 -4.00
C LYS A 169 16.14 -10.93 -3.04
N ASN A 170 15.25 -10.03 -3.44
CA ASN A 170 14.21 -9.49 -2.55
C ASN A 170 12.85 -10.15 -2.74
N GLY A 171 12.75 -11.24 -3.51
CA GLY A 171 11.59 -12.13 -3.49
C GLY A 171 10.30 -11.55 -4.07
N TRP A 172 10.36 -10.52 -4.93
CA TRP A 172 9.17 -9.90 -5.54
C TRP A 172 8.39 -10.83 -6.49
N GLY A 173 9.08 -11.76 -7.14
CA GLY A 173 8.46 -12.66 -8.14
C GLY A 173 7.47 -13.68 -7.58
N GLN A 174 7.32 -13.80 -6.26
CA GLN A 174 6.47 -14.82 -5.63
C GLN A 174 4.97 -14.47 -5.64
N TYR A 175 4.60 -13.25 -6.02
CA TYR A 175 3.22 -12.75 -5.95
C TYR A 175 2.46 -12.81 -7.29
N CYS A 176 3.21 -12.90 -8.40
CA CYS A 176 2.65 -13.03 -9.74
C CYS A 176 3.59 -13.88 -10.59
N VAL A 177 3.13 -15.06 -11.03
CA VAL A 177 3.91 -15.98 -11.88
C VAL A 177 3.17 -16.16 -13.20
N ASN A 178 3.87 -15.95 -14.32
CA ASN A 178 3.31 -16.06 -15.67
C ASN A 178 2.00 -15.27 -15.86
N GLY A 179 1.92 -14.06 -15.27
CA GLY A 179 0.74 -13.20 -15.32
C GLY A 179 -0.41 -13.61 -14.38
N THR A 180 -0.24 -14.66 -13.58
CA THR A 180 -1.24 -15.10 -12.61
C THR A 180 -0.86 -14.62 -11.21
N PHE A 181 -1.75 -13.81 -10.61
CA PHE A 181 -1.60 -13.34 -9.23
C PHE A 181 -1.94 -14.43 -8.21
N TYR A 182 -1.12 -14.54 -7.16
CA TYR A 182 -1.44 -15.35 -5.97
C TYR A 182 -2.18 -14.49 -4.96
N TRP A 183 -3.46 -14.25 -5.23
CA TRP A 183 -4.30 -13.35 -4.42
C TRP A 183 -4.40 -13.75 -2.95
N ASN A 184 -4.27 -15.04 -2.62
CA ASN A 184 -4.14 -15.52 -1.24
C ASN A 184 -2.89 -15.02 -0.48
N LYS A 185 -1.98 -14.33 -1.17
CA LYS A 185 -0.79 -13.65 -0.61
C LYS A 185 -0.83 -12.13 -0.80
N ILE A 186 -1.94 -11.56 -1.25
CA ILE A 186 -2.05 -10.13 -1.58
C ILE A 186 -3.13 -9.49 -0.72
N ILE A 187 -2.75 -8.46 0.02
CA ILE A 187 -3.64 -7.59 0.79
C ILE A 187 -3.80 -6.29 0.01
N MET A 188 -5.05 -5.93 -0.28
CA MET A 188 -5.39 -4.66 -0.89
C MET A 188 -5.73 -3.62 0.18
N GLY A 189 -5.08 -2.46 0.12
CA GLY A 189 -5.40 -1.30 0.94
C GLY A 189 -5.40 -0.02 0.11
N GLY A 190 -5.93 1.06 0.66
CA GLY A 190 -5.90 2.35 -0.02
C GLY A 190 -6.56 3.46 0.78
N HIS A 191 -6.48 4.68 0.26
CA HIS A 191 -7.08 5.87 0.85
C HIS A 191 -8.10 6.50 -0.10
N SER A 192 -9.25 6.96 0.44
CA SER A 192 -10.29 7.63 -0.36
C SER A 192 -10.72 6.80 -1.57
N GLN A 193 -10.53 7.28 -2.80
CA GLN A 193 -10.77 6.50 -4.02
C GLN A 193 -10.00 5.17 -4.03
N GLY A 194 -8.74 5.15 -3.60
CA GLY A 194 -7.95 3.93 -3.50
C GLY A 194 -8.61 2.90 -2.59
N ALA A 195 -9.16 3.32 -1.44
CA ALA A 195 -9.88 2.41 -0.53
C ALA A 195 -11.14 1.82 -1.18
N GLN A 196 -11.86 2.63 -1.94
CA GLN A 196 -13.07 2.20 -2.64
C GLN A 196 -12.76 1.18 -3.74
N ILE A 197 -11.63 1.36 -4.43
CA ILE A 197 -11.15 0.41 -5.43
C ILE A 197 -10.63 -0.87 -4.76
N SER A 198 -9.90 -0.77 -3.65
CA SER A 198 -9.48 -1.94 -2.86
C SER A 198 -10.68 -2.78 -2.42
N GLY A 199 -11.79 -2.15 -2.01
CA GLY A 199 -13.03 -2.84 -1.68
C GLY A 199 -13.67 -3.56 -2.87
N VAL A 200 -13.62 -2.96 -4.07
CA VAL A 200 -14.03 -3.65 -5.31
C VAL A 200 -13.12 -4.84 -5.58
N MET A 201 -11.82 -4.69 -5.41
CA MET A 201 -10.89 -5.80 -5.64
C MET A 201 -11.14 -6.96 -4.66
N GLY A 202 -11.33 -6.68 -3.37
CA GLY A 202 -11.66 -7.72 -2.38
C GLY A 202 -13.00 -8.44 -2.64
N LYS A 203 -13.88 -7.88 -3.47
CA LYS A 203 -15.12 -8.56 -3.89
C LYS A 203 -14.93 -9.48 -5.11
N PHE A 204 -14.04 -9.12 -6.03
CA PHE A 204 -13.95 -9.76 -7.35
C PHE A 204 -12.68 -10.58 -7.57
N TYR A 205 -11.68 -10.47 -6.70
CA TYR A 205 -10.41 -11.18 -6.81
C TYR A 205 -10.19 -12.02 -5.53
N PRO A 206 -10.02 -13.35 -5.67
CA PRO A 206 -10.19 -14.33 -4.58
C PRO A 206 -9.01 -14.48 -3.62
#